data_AF-R6MAP2-F1
#
_entry.id   AF-R6MAP2-F1
#
_cell.length_a   1.000
_cell.length_b   1.000
_cell.length_c   1.000
_cell.angle_alpha   90.00
_cell.angle_beta   90.00
_cell.angle_gamma   90.00
#
_symmetry.space_group_name_H-M   'P 1'
#
loop_
_entity.id
_entity.type
_entity.pdbx_description
1 polymer ?
#
loop_
_entity_poly.entity_id
_entity_poly.type
_entity_poly.pdbx_seq_one_letter_code
_entity_poly.pdbx_strand_id
1 'polypeptide(L)'
;MDSILDRFADNLTEVTYITNPAVARDDEIKKLILVLLTPEKSAVLVGKPGIGKTAIVEGLAYRIQRNEVPDALQGYTIYRVNTTALINGNGEENRVLKLVEELKNREKVILFIDEIHTLIGNGALDLANMFKEGLSRGSIKIIGATTTYEYERYIMRDKAFLRRFEKVDVSEPTEEMTVEILLKTLPKLEKQTGVILPYTDFINEKIMKFIVNMTTEFKRVYEISSRYPDIALVILRQCFSNAIYENRRTINLKNIYDAIKTTKAVYPDVIAKELIEFKEIFKDELKIEGTILD
;
A
#
# COMPACT_ATOMS: atom_id res chain seq x y z
N MET A 1 32.88 0.73 3.41
CA MET A 1 31.90 0.46 4.49
C MET A 1 30.59 0.18 3.78
N ASP A 2 29.95 -0.95 4.08
CA ASP A 2 28.61 -1.22 3.57
C ASP A 2 27.66 -0.13 4.05
N SER A 3 26.91 0.48 3.13
CA SER A 3 25.92 1.52 3.44
C SER A 3 24.86 0.97 4.40
N ILE A 4 24.45 1.79 5.37
CA ILE A 4 23.33 1.45 6.27
C ILE A 4 22.03 1.43 5.48
N LEU A 5 21.87 2.30 4.48
CA LEU A 5 20.72 2.28 3.59
C LEU A 5 20.64 0.97 2.81
N ASP A 6 21.75 0.49 2.23
CA ASP A 6 21.74 -0.76 1.46
C ASP A 6 21.42 -1.99 2.33
N ARG A 7 21.74 -1.94 3.63
CA ARG A 7 21.49 -3.04 4.57
C ARG A 7 20.10 -3.02 5.20
N PHE A 8 19.50 -1.84 5.37
CA PHE A 8 18.30 -1.65 6.20
C PHE A 8 17.19 -0.84 5.53
N ALA A 9 17.33 -0.53 4.25
CA ALA A 9 16.31 0.16 3.48
C ALA A 9 16.16 -0.42 2.07
N ASP A 10 14.95 -0.33 1.53
CA ASP A 10 14.65 -0.65 0.13
C ASP A 10 14.61 0.64 -0.69
N ASN A 11 15.33 0.69 -1.81
CA ASN A 11 15.25 1.81 -2.75
C ASN A 11 14.01 1.67 -3.63
N LEU A 12 12.93 2.37 -3.27
CA LEU A 12 11.66 2.34 -4.02
C LEU A 12 11.80 2.93 -5.42
N THR A 13 12.75 3.86 -5.63
CA THR A 13 13.05 4.45 -6.94
C THR A 13 13.89 3.55 -7.85
N GLU A 14 14.33 2.38 -7.40
CA GLU A 14 15.00 1.36 -8.23
C GLU A 14 14.12 0.11 -8.43
N VAL A 15 12.96 0.04 -7.76
CA VAL A 15 12.01 -1.06 -7.94
C VAL A 15 11.47 -1.08 -9.37
N THR A 16 11.40 -2.27 -9.98
CA THR A 16 10.70 -2.46 -11.25
C THR A 16 9.20 -2.54 -11.01
N TYR A 17 8.47 -1.48 -11.35
CA TYR A 17 7.01 -1.47 -11.30
C TYR A 17 6.41 -2.03 -12.59
N ILE A 18 5.60 -3.09 -12.45
CA ILE A 18 4.89 -3.71 -13.59
C ILE A 18 3.72 -2.83 -14.03
N THR A 19 3.02 -2.24 -13.06
CA THR A 19 1.93 -1.29 -13.25
C THR A 19 2.08 -0.14 -12.27
N ASN A 20 1.42 0.99 -12.52
CA ASN A 20 1.37 2.11 -11.57
C ASN A 20 0.78 1.60 -10.24
N PRO A 21 1.51 1.67 -9.12
CA PRO A 21 1.03 1.19 -7.82
C PRO A 21 -0.05 2.09 -7.20
N ALA A 22 -0.15 3.35 -7.61
CA ALA A 22 -1.05 4.35 -7.03
C ALA A 22 -2.19 4.74 -8.00
N VAL A 23 -2.97 3.74 -8.42
CA VAL A 23 -4.15 3.94 -9.26
C VAL A 23 -5.21 4.72 -8.47
N ALA A 24 -5.83 5.71 -9.12
CA ALA A 24 -6.84 6.58 -8.52
C ALA A 24 -6.37 7.33 -7.25
N ARG A 25 -5.10 7.74 -7.18
CA ARG A 25 -4.48 8.47 -6.05
C ARG A 25 -3.79 9.78 -6.43
N ASP A 26 -4.22 10.38 -7.54
CA ASP A 26 -3.61 11.61 -8.08
C ASP A 26 -3.66 12.79 -7.10
N ASP A 27 -4.79 12.96 -6.40
CA ASP A 27 -4.98 14.07 -5.47
C ASP A 27 -4.10 13.92 -4.22
N GLU A 28 -3.97 12.72 -3.66
CA GLU A 28 -3.08 12.46 -2.54
C GLU A 28 -1.61 12.62 -2.92
N ILE A 29 -1.21 12.13 -4.11
CA ILE A 29 0.16 12.31 -4.62
C ILE A 29 0.45 13.80 -4.85
N LYS A 30 -0.49 14.55 -5.43
CA LYS A 30 -0.34 15.99 -5.63
C LYS A 30 -0.16 16.72 -4.30
N LYS A 31 -0.98 16.44 -3.29
CA LYS A 31 -0.85 17.01 -1.94
C LYS A 31 0.51 16.65 -1.32
N LEU A 32 0.91 15.38 -1.41
CA LEU A 32 2.20 14.90 -0.93
C LEU A 32 3.37 15.66 -1.59
N ILE A 33 3.34 15.83 -2.92
CA ILE A 33 4.34 16.60 -3.66
C ILE A 33 4.40 18.04 -3.16
N LEU A 34 3.25 18.72 -3.01
CA LEU A 34 3.20 20.11 -2.52
C LEU A 34 3.80 20.26 -1.12
N VAL A 35 3.52 19.30 -0.23
CA VAL A 35 4.14 19.27 1.11
C VAL A 35 5.65 19.08 1.01
N LEU A 36 6.12 18.14 0.19
CA LEU A 36 7.56 17.87 0.04
C LEU A 36 8.31 19.05 -0.59
N LEU A 37 7.67 19.80 -1.48
CA LEU A 37 8.24 21.02 -2.07
C LEU A 37 8.25 22.20 -1.09
N THR A 38 7.47 22.16 -0.01
CA THR A 38 7.47 23.20 1.01
C THR A 38 8.79 23.13 1.80
N PRO A 39 9.55 24.23 1.93
CA PRO A 39 10.84 24.24 2.62
C PRO A 39 10.74 23.66 4.04
N GLU A 40 11.71 22.82 4.40
CA GLU A 40 11.82 22.18 5.73
C GLU A 40 10.62 21.33 6.18
N LYS A 41 9.59 21.15 5.34
CA LYS A 41 8.43 20.30 5.62
C LYS A 41 8.63 18.88 5.15
N SER A 42 8.15 17.96 5.98
CA SER A 42 7.99 16.53 5.73
C SER A 42 6.50 16.19 5.77
N ALA A 43 6.11 15.04 5.23
CA ALA A 43 4.72 14.64 5.16
C ALA A 43 4.42 13.47 6.10
N VAL A 44 3.20 13.41 6.64
CA VAL A 44 2.64 12.18 7.22
C VAL A 44 1.33 11.83 6.53
N LEU A 45 1.30 10.68 5.88
CA LEU A 45 0.09 10.06 5.34
C LEU A 45 -0.71 9.45 6.49
N VAL A 46 -1.96 9.91 6.67
CA VAL A 46 -2.82 9.48 7.78
C VAL A 46 -4.12 8.92 7.24
N GLY A 47 -4.47 7.69 7.65
CA GLY A 47 -5.75 7.08 7.30
C GLY A 47 -5.85 5.63 7.77
N LYS A 48 -7.03 5.01 7.60
CA LYS A 48 -7.30 3.63 8.06
C LYS A 48 -6.27 2.60 7.54
N PRO A 49 -6.09 1.45 8.21
CA PRO A 49 -5.27 0.34 7.68
C PRO A 49 -5.81 -0.17 6.33
N GLY A 50 -4.93 -0.70 5.47
CA GLY A 50 -5.34 -1.31 4.19
C GLY A 50 -5.72 -0.34 3.06
N ILE A 51 -5.79 0.98 3.30
CA ILE A 51 -6.23 1.93 2.26
C ILE A 51 -5.19 2.28 1.19
N GLY A 52 -3.95 1.78 1.28
CA GLY A 52 -2.91 2.04 0.28
C GLY A 52 -2.02 3.26 0.54
N LYS A 53 -1.71 3.58 1.81
CA LYS A 53 -0.73 4.64 2.14
C LYS A 53 0.65 4.37 1.53
N THR A 54 1.14 3.14 1.64
CA THR A 54 2.41 2.69 1.03
C THR A 54 2.35 2.79 -0.48
N ALA A 55 1.21 2.44 -1.09
CA ALA A 55 1.00 2.53 -2.53
C ALA A 55 1.12 3.96 -3.06
N ILE A 56 0.69 4.98 -2.30
CA ILE A 56 0.88 6.40 -2.65
C ILE A 56 2.37 6.75 -2.76
N VAL A 57 3.19 6.26 -1.82
CA VAL A 57 4.65 6.51 -1.82
C VAL A 57 5.34 5.78 -2.95
N GLU A 58 4.97 4.52 -3.19
CA GLU A 58 5.42 3.77 -4.37
C GLU A 58 5.00 4.46 -5.67
N GLY A 59 3.82 5.09 -5.71
CA GLY A 59 3.33 5.87 -6.84
C GLY A 59 4.14 7.13 -7.08
N LEU A 60 4.58 7.80 -6.01
CA LEU A 60 5.53 8.90 -6.13
C LEU A 60 6.88 8.41 -6.68
N ALA A 61 7.42 7.29 -6.17
CA ALA A 61 8.64 6.70 -6.70
C ALA A 61 8.53 6.35 -8.19
N TYR A 62 7.41 5.72 -8.58
CA TYR A 62 7.08 5.40 -9.97
C TYR A 62 7.06 6.65 -10.87
N ARG A 63 6.46 7.76 -10.41
CA ARG A 63 6.46 9.02 -11.17
C ARG A 63 7.85 9.64 -11.26
N ILE A 64 8.65 9.57 -10.20
CA ILE A 64 10.03 10.07 -10.23
C ILE A 64 10.87 9.31 -11.27
N GLN A 65 10.79 7.97 -11.31
CA GLN A 65 11.48 7.15 -12.32
C GLN A 65 11.15 7.55 -13.76
N ARG A 66 9.96 8.10 -13.99
CA ARG A 66 9.42 8.44 -15.31
C ARG A 66 9.51 9.94 -15.62
N ASN A 67 10.12 10.73 -14.73
CA ASN A 67 10.13 12.20 -14.79
C ASN A 67 8.72 12.81 -14.87
N GLU A 68 7.72 12.15 -14.29
CA GLU A 68 6.32 12.60 -14.19
C GLU A 68 6.07 13.41 -12.89
N VAL A 69 7.11 14.11 -12.41
CA VAL A 69 7.10 14.99 -11.23
C VAL A 69 7.66 16.37 -11.61
N PRO A 70 7.35 17.44 -10.86
CA PRO A 70 7.99 18.74 -11.07
C PRO A 70 9.52 18.65 -11.01
N ASP A 71 10.23 19.51 -11.75
CA ASP A 71 11.69 19.52 -11.84
C ASP A 71 12.38 19.55 -10.47
N ALA A 72 11.77 20.24 -9.51
CA ALA A 72 12.27 20.33 -8.14
C ALA A 72 12.30 18.97 -7.38
N LEU A 73 11.54 17.96 -7.83
CA LEU A 73 11.58 16.59 -7.31
C LEU A 73 12.28 15.60 -8.24
N GLN A 74 12.77 16.01 -9.40
CA GLN A 74 13.51 15.12 -10.28
C GLN A 74 14.86 14.71 -9.69
N GLY A 75 15.19 13.43 -9.86
CA GLY A 75 16.39 12.80 -9.32
C GLY A 75 16.35 12.54 -7.82
N TYR A 76 15.20 12.71 -7.16
CA TYR A 76 15.06 12.26 -5.79
C TYR A 76 15.07 10.73 -5.69
N THR A 77 15.69 10.20 -4.64
CA THR A 77 15.68 8.77 -4.33
C THR A 77 14.81 8.53 -3.10
N ILE A 78 13.90 7.57 -3.15
CA ILE A 78 13.03 7.21 -2.02
C ILE A 78 13.51 5.90 -1.39
N TYR A 79 13.91 5.95 -0.12
CA TYR A 79 14.31 4.78 0.66
C TYR A 79 13.24 4.42 1.68
N ARG A 80 12.69 3.22 1.60
CA ARG A 80 11.82 2.66 2.65
C ARG A 80 12.67 2.04 3.74
N VAL A 81 12.61 2.58 4.95
CA VAL A 81 13.44 2.15 6.07
C VAL A 81 12.76 1.04 6.87
N ASN A 82 13.51 -0.02 7.20
CA ASN A 82 13.06 -1.03 8.16
C ASN A 82 13.31 -0.54 9.61
N THR A 83 12.30 0.09 10.20
CA THR A 83 12.38 0.66 11.56
C THR A 83 12.68 -0.40 12.62
N THR A 84 12.06 -1.58 12.53
CA THR A 84 12.29 -2.68 13.49
C THR A 84 13.74 -3.16 13.46
N ALA A 85 14.33 -3.33 12.27
CA ALA A 85 15.72 -3.76 12.12
C ALA A 85 16.73 -2.71 12.59
N LEU A 86 16.38 -1.42 12.47
CA LEU A 86 17.19 -0.33 13.00
C LEU A 86 17.17 -0.26 14.53
N ILE A 87 16.05 -0.61 15.16
CA ILE A 87 15.85 -0.52 16.62
C ILE A 87 16.31 -1.80 17.35
N ASN A 88 15.95 -2.99 16.86
CA ASN A 88 16.09 -4.26 17.60
C ASN A 88 17.37 -5.05 17.23
N GLY A 89 18.49 -4.37 17.03
CA GLY A 89 19.74 -5.00 16.64
C GLY A 89 20.48 -5.73 17.77
N ASN A 90 20.90 -6.99 17.53
CA ASN A 90 21.81 -7.72 18.41
C ASN A 90 23.21 -7.07 18.42
N GLY A 91 23.46 -6.15 19.35
CA GLY A 91 24.81 -5.70 19.74
C GLY A 91 25.49 -4.59 18.92
N GLU A 92 24.90 -4.10 17.83
CA GLU A 92 25.36 -2.85 17.18
C GLU A 92 24.59 -1.65 17.73
N GLU A 93 25.09 -1.07 18.81
CA GLU A 93 24.62 0.24 19.28
C GLU A 93 24.82 1.28 18.15
N ASN A 94 23.90 2.24 18.04
CA ASN A 94 24.01 3.42 17.17
C ASN A 94 23.76 3.25 15.65
N ARG A 95 23.01 2.25 15.19
CA ARG A 95 22.61 2.13 13.75
C ARG A 95 21.93 3.37 13.20
N VAL A 96 21.12 4.02 14.03
CA VAL A 96 20.40 5.26 13.70
C VAL A 96 21.35 6.43 13.52
N LEU A 97 22.36 6.57 14.39
CA LEU A 97 23.40 7.61 14.21
C LEU A 97 24.09 7.41 12.87
N LYS A 98 24.50 6.18 12.56
CA LYS A 98 25.16 5.87 11.29
C LYS A 98 24.27 6.19 10.09
N LEU A 99 22.98 5.88 10.16
CA LEU A 99 22.01 6.28 9.12
C LEU A 99 21.98 7.80 8.95
N VAL A 100 21.87 8.55 10.06
CA VAL A 100 21.83 10.02 10.03
C VAL A 100 23.14 10.61 9.48
N GLU A 101 24.29 10.07 9.87
CA GLU A 101 25.61 10.48 9.35
C GLU A 101 25.74 10.21 7.85
N GLU A 102 25.28 9.05 7.39
CA GLU A 102 25.26 8.73 5.97
C GLU A 102 24.36 9.70 5.19
N LEU A 103 23.16 9.99 5.72
CA LEU A 103 22.21 10.89 5.08
C LEU A 103 22.67 12.35 5.06
N LYS A 104 23.49 12.79 6.01
CA LYS A 104 24.07 14.16 6.02
C LYS A 104 24.89 14.45 4.75
N ASN A 105 25.45 13.42 4.12
CA ASN A 105 26.28 13.55 2.92
C ASN A 105 25.50 13.24 1.63
N ARG A 106 24.20 12.97 1.71
CA ARG A 106 23.35 12.70 0.55
C ARG A 106 22.44 13.88 0.25
N GLU A 107 22.26 14.13 -1.04
CA GLU A 107 21.31 15.10 -1.56
C GLU A 107 20.13 14.39 -2.21
N LYS A 108 18.99 15.09 -2.31
CA LYS A 108 17.77 14.59 -2.97
C LYS A 108 17.31 13.23 -2.45
N VAL A 109 17.32 13.04 -1.13
CA VAL A 109 16.83 11.81 -0.49
C VAL A 109 15.51 12.06 0.22
N ILE A 110 14.56 11.16 0.00
CA ILE A 110 13.34 11.01 0.79
C ILE A 110 13.42 9.69 1.56
N LEU A 111 13.23 9.75 2.87
CA LEU A 111 13.00 8.57 3.68
C LEU A 111 11.51 8.29 3.79
N PHE A 112 11.11 7.06 3.51
CA PHE A 112 9.80 6.55 3.82
C PHE A 112 9.85 5.67 5.07
N ILE A 113 9.03 6.03 6.05
CA ILE A 113 8.92 5.35 7.34
C ILE A 113 7.46 4.90 7.50
N ASP A 114 7.21 3.62 7.25
CA ASP A 114 5.92 3.02 7.58
C ASP A 114 5.79 2.89 9.11
N GLU A 115 4.55 3.00 9.60
CA GLU A 115 4.25 2.99 11.03
C GLU A 115 5.10 3.99 11.85
N ILE A 116 5.25 5.22 11.36
CA ILE A 116 6.13 6.25 11.96
C ILE A 116 5.85 6.53 13.46
N HIS A 117 4.64 6.23 13.94
CA HIS A 117 4.26 6.34 15.35
C HIS A 117 5.11 5.44 16.26
N THR A 118 5.63 4.32 15.76
CA THR A 118 6.50 3.39 16.51
C THR A 118 7.80 4.05 16.97
N LEU A 119 8.29 5.05 16.23
CA LEU A 119 9.48 5.85 16.58
C LEU A 119 9.21 6.85 17.72
N ILE A 120 7.94 7.12 18.03
CA ILE A 120 7.54 8.11 19.03
C ILE A 120 7.02 7.40 20.29
N GLY A 121 6.24 6.33 20.14
CA GLY A 121 5.53 5.67 21.23
C GLY A 121 6.37 4.81 22.18
N ASN A 122 7.50 4.24 21.71
CA ASN A 122 8.27 3.23 22.46
C ASN A 122 9.43 3.79 23.31
N GLY A 123 9.46 5.09 23.59
CA GLY A 123 10.60 5.68 24.30
C GLY A 123 11.87 5.74 23.44
N ALA A 124 11.76 5.55 22.12
CA ALA A 124 12.78 5.90 21.12
C ALA A 124 12.94 7.44 20.97
N LEU A 125 12.86 8.15 22.11
CA LEU A 125 13.03 9.60 22.25
C LEU A 125 14.34 10.07 21.61
N ASP A 126 15.39 9.24 21.64
CA ASP A 126 16.65 9.55 20.98
C ASP A 126 16.54 9.57 19.46
N LEU A 127 15.86 8.62 18.82
CA LEU A 127 15.68 8.57 17.36
C LEU A 127 15.02 9.85 16.82
N ALA A 128 13.91 10.27 17.42
CA ALA A 128 13.20 11.48 17.03
C ALA A 128 14.06 12.74 17.25
N ASN A 129 14.90 12.77 18.29
CA ASN A 129 15.83 13.87 18.57
C ASN A 129 17.04 13.87 17.63
N MET A 130 17.57 12.70 17.24
CA MET A 130 18.67 12.55 16.29
C MET A 130 18.23 12.92 14.87
N PHE A 131 17.00 12.57 14.48
CA PHE A 131 16.41 13.08 13.26
C PHE A 131 16.20 14.60 13.34
N LYS A 132 15.84 15.20 14.48
CA LYS A 132 15.75 16.67 14.61
C LYS A 132 17.09 17.38 14.34
N GLU A 133 18.22 16.81 14.74
CA GLU A 133 19.55 17.34 14.43
C GLU A 133 19.90 17.20 12.94
N GLY A 134 19.61 16.03 12.33
CA GLY A 134 19.84 15.78 10.90
C GLY A 134 18.90 16.56 9.96
N LEU A 135 17.62 16.74 10.35
CA LEU A 135 16.59 17.50 9.65
C LEU A 135 16.82 19.02 9.70
N SER A 136 17.62 19.51 10.65
CA SER A 136 17.86 20.95 10.86
C SER A 136 18.52 21.64 9.66
N ARG A 137 19.19 20.88 8.79
CA ARG A 137 19.82 21.40 7.57
C ARG A 137 18.92 21.38 6.34
N GLY A 138 17.67 20.89 6.45
CA GLY A 138 16.68 20.93 5.36
C GLY A 138 16.96 20.01 4.16
N SER A 139 18.03 19.20 4.19
CA SER A 139 18.44 18.34 3.07
C SER A 139 17.70 17.01 2.97
N ILE A 140 17.11 16.53 4.08
CA ILE A 140 16.45 15.22 4.14
C ILE A 140 14.94 15.43 4.28
N LYS A 141 14.18 14.85 3.34
CA LYS A 141 12.72 14.82 3.40
C LYS A 141 12.25 13.50 3.99
N ILE A 142 11.18 13.53 4.78
CA ILE A 142 10.57 12.32 5.33
C ILE A 142 9.12 12.23 4.88
N ILE A 143 8.69 11.02 4.55
CA ILE A 143 7.29 10.63 4.42
C ILE A 143 7.04 9.58 5.51
N GLY A 144 6.20 9.93 6.48
CA GLY A 144 5.67 8.97 7.44
C GLY A 144 4.34 8.40 6.96
N ALA A 145 4.02 7.16 7.32
CA ALA A 145 2.66 6.62 7.23
C ALA A 145 2.21 6.13 8.59
N THR A 146 0.94 6.38 8.93
CA THR A 146 0.34 5.91 10.18
C THR A 146 -1.17 5.80 10.08
N THR A 147 -1.80 5.19 11.08
CA THR A 147 -3.26 5.18 11.20
C THR A 147 -3.77 6.47 11.84
N THR A 148 -5.04 6.81 11.64
CA THR A 148 -5.67 7.97 12.27
C THR A 148 -5.58 7.91 13.80
N TYR A 149 -5.86 6.73 14.37
CA TYR A 149 -5.77 6.49 15.82
C TYR A 149 -4.36 6.74 16.36
N GLU A 150 -3.35 6.16 15.71
CA GLU A 150 -1.96 6.30 16.10
C GLU A 150 -1.44 7.73 15.95
N TYR A 151 -1.88 8.43 14.89
CA TYR A 151 -1.59 9.85 14.70
C TYR A 151 -2.11 10.71 15.87
N GLU A 152 -3.38 10.54 16.26
CA GLU A 152 -4.00 11.29 17.35
C GLU A 152 -3.36 10.97 18.71
N ARG A 153 -3.02 9.69 18.93
CA ARG A 153 -2.46 9.23 20.20
C ARG A 153 -1.01 9.67 20.41
N TYR A 154 -0.17 9.57 19.38
CA TYR A 154 1.27 9.77 19.52
C TYR A 154 1.80 11.03 18.83
N ILE A 155 1.33 11.34 17.62
CA ILE A 155 1.92 12.40 16.79
C ILE A 155 1.33 13.77 17.09
N MET A 156 0.00 13.87 17.15
CA MET A 156 -0.72 15.12 17.36
C MET A 156 -0.38 15.81 18.69
N ARG A 157 0.12 15.04 19.65
CA ARG A 157 0.52 15.54 20.98
C ARG A 157 1.95 16.11 21.00
N ASP A 158 2.79 15.81 20.00
CA ASP A 158 4.16 16.31 19.91
C ASP A 158 4.25 17.60 19.07
N LYS A 159 4.39 18.73 19.76
CA LYS A 159 4.52 20.07 19.13
C LYS A 159 5.75 20.20 18.24
N ALA A 160 6.86 19.53 18.54
CA ALA A 160 8.08 19.62 17.73
C ALA A 160 7.89 18.87 16.40
N PHE A 161 7.23 17.73 16.45
CA PHE A 161 6.90 16.95 15.27
C PHE A 161 5.93 17.70 14.34
N LEU A 162 4.84 18.26 14.88
CA LEU A 162 3.85 19.04 14.12
C LEU A 162 4.44 20.28 13.43
N ARG A 163 5.57 20.83 13.92
CA ARG A 163 6.25 21.93 13.24
C ARG A 163 6.95 21.49 11.96
N ARG A 164 7.40 20.24 11.88
CA ARG A 164 8.17 19.68 10.74
C ARG A 164 7.30 18.86 9.79
N PHE A 165 6.24 18.26 10.29
CA PHE A 165 5.38 17.39 9.51
C PHE A 165 4.03 18.02 9.21
N GLU A 166 3.62 17.90 7.96
CA GLU A 166 2.28 18.25 7.50
C GLU A 166 1.47 16.99 7.25
N LYS A 167 0.22 17.00 7.72
CA LYS A 167 -0.70 15.87 7.59
C LYS A 167 -1.28 15.85 6.18
N VAL A 168 -1.21 14.69 5.53
CA VAL A 168 -1.93 14.39 4.29
C VAL A 168 -2.96 13.31 4.61
N ASP A 169 -4.22 13.70 4.63
CA ASP A 169 -5.33 12.77 4.82
C ASP A 169 -5.49 11.84 3.61
N VAL A 170 -5.55 10.54 3.88
CA VAL A 170 -5.79 9.49 2.90
C VAL A 170 -7.13 8.83 3.20
N SER A 171 -8.04 8.92 2.24
CA SER A 171 -9.38 8.35 2.34
C SER A 171 -9.42 6.92 1.81
N GLU A 172 -10.39 6.15 2.29
CA GLU A 172 -10.77 4.88 1.65
C GLU A 172 -11.28 5.18 0.22
N PRO A 173 -10.82 4.46 -0.84
CA PRO A 173 -11.33 4.66 -2.19
C PRO A 173 -12.83 4.33 -2.28
N THR A 174 -13.51 4.91 -3.27
CA THR A 174 -14.88 4.50 -3.61
C THR A 174 -14.89 3.10 -4.22
N GLU A 175 -16.08 2.52 -4.38
CA GLU A 175 -16.26 1.22 -5.03
C GLU A 175 -15.77 1.27 -6.48
N GLU A 176 -16.10 2.32 -7.24
CA GLU A 176 -15.65 2.49 -8.62
C GLU A 176 -14.13 2.61 -8.71
N MET A 177 -13.51 3.40 -7.83
CA MET A 177 -12.05 3.50 -7.75
C MET A 177 -11.43 2.15 -7.39
N THR A 178 -12.07 1.38 -6.50
CA THR A 178 -11.58 0.06 -6.11
C THR A 178 -11.64 -0.92 -7.27
N VAL A 179 -12.72 -0.91 -8.06
CA VAL A 179 -12.81 -1.71 -9.30
C VAL A 179 -11.67 -1.36 -10.26
N GLU A 180 -11.39 -0.07 -10.47
CA GLU A 180 -10.28 0.38 -11.31
C GLU A 180 -8.93 -0.11 -10.77
N ILE A 181 -8.70 0.01 -9.45
CA ILE A 181 -7.50 -0.49 -8.78
C ILE A 181 -7.33 -1.99 -9.01
N LEU A 182 -8.38 -2.80 -8.85
CA LEU A 182 -8.32 -4.25 -9.08
C LEU A 182 -7.93 -4.57 -10.53
N LEU A 183 -8.60 -3.95 -11.50
CA LEU A 183 -8.33 -4.15 -12.93
C LEU A 183 -6.89 -3.79 -13.30
N LYS A 184 -6.39 -2.64 -12.83
CA LYS A 184 -5.01 -2.20 -13.09
C LYS A 184 -3.96 -3.00 -12.30
N THR A 185 -4.38 -3.75 -11.29
CA THR A 185 -3.50 -4.67 -10.54
C THR A 185 -3.37 -6.03 -11.21
N LEU A 186 -4.30 -6.42 -12.09
CA LEU A 186 -4.28 -7.72 -12.79
C LEU A 186 -2.93 -8.02 -13.47
N PRO A 187 -2.34 -7.15 -14.32
CA PRO A 187 -1.12 -7.50 -15.03
C PRO A 187 0.08 -7.76 -14.10
N LYS A 188 0.09 -7.09 -12.93
CA LYS A 188 1.09 -7.34 -11.89
C LYS A 188 0.91 -8.74 -11.29
N LEU A 189 -0.32 -9.12 -10.93
CA LEU A 189 -0.61 -10.44 -10.38
C LEU A 189 -0.34 -11.55 -11.39
N GLU A 190 -0.74 -11.36 -12.64
CA GLU A 190 -0.52 -12.35 -13.71
C GLU A 190 0.96 -12.59 -13.96
N LYS A 191 1.76 -11.52 -14.02
CA LYS A 191 3.22 -11.64 -14.17
C LYS A 191 3.89 -12.28 -12.95
N GLN A 192 3.43 -11.99 -11.74
CA GLN A 192 4.00 -12.55 -10.51
C GLN A 192 3.67 -14.03 -10.32
N THR A 193 2.48 -14.45 -10.74
CA THR A 193 1.97 -15.80 -10.51
C THR A 193 2.15 -16.73 -11.71
N GLY A 194 2.32 -16.17 -12.92
CA GLY A 194 2.28 -16.91 -14.17
C GLY A 194 0.88 -17.42 -14.55
N VAL A 195 -0.15 -17.02 -13.79
CA VAL A 195 -1.56 -17.38 -14.02
C VAL A 195 -2.28 -16.19 -14.64
N ILE A 196 -3.12 -16.42 -15.64
CA ILE A 196 -3.89 -15.36 -16.30
C ILE A 196 -5.37 -15.41 -15.92
N LEU A 197 -6.05 -14.27 -15.98
CA LEU A 197 -7.51 -14.16 -15.92
C LEU A 197 -8.06 -14.05 -17.35
N PRO A 198 -8.46 -15.16 -18.00
CA PRO A 198 -8.58 -15.24 -19.46
C PRO A 198 -9.96 -14.80 -19.97
N TYR A 199 -10.59 -13.79 -19.36
CA TYR A 199 -11.88 -13.29 -19.84
C TYR A 199 -11.74 -11.95 -20.56
N THR A 200 -12.81 -11.58 -21.26
CA THR A 200 -12.95 -10.26 -21.88
C THR A 200 -12.93 -9.17 -20.81
N ASP A 201 -12.55 -7.95 -21.21
CA ASP A 201 -12.55 -6.79 -20.31
C ASP A 201 -13.91 -6.59 -19.61
N PHE A 202 -15.00 -6.85 -20.35
CA PHE A 202 -16.37 -6.78 -19.80
C PHE A 202 -16.60 -7.78 -18.66
N ILE A 203 -16.20 -9.05 -18.85
CA ILE A 203 -16.35 -10.08 -17.81
C ILE A 203 -15.39 -9.81 -16.64
N ASN A 204 -14.16 -9.38 -16.92
CA ASN A 204 -13.20 -9.00 -15.88
C ASN A 204 -13.75 -7.85 -15.02
N GLU A 205 -14.32 -6.81 -15.63
CA GLU A 205 -14.96 -5.71 -14.91
C GLU A 205 -16.15 -6.21 -14.08
N LYS A 206 -16.98 -7.10 -14.63
CA LYS A 206 -18.12 -7.72 -13.92
C LYS A 206 -17.64 -8.52 -12.69
N ILE A 207 -16.55 -9.28 -12.81
CA ILE A 207 -15.90 -9.99 -11.69
C ILE A 207 -15.39 -9.01 -10.63
N MET A 208 -14.69 -7.95 -11.03
CA MET A 208 -14.17 -6.96 -10.08
C MET A 208 -15.31 -6.21 -9.36
N LYS A 209 -16.36 -5.81 -10.08
CA LYS A 209 -17.57 -5.23 -9.48
C LYS A 209 -18.21 -6.18 -8.48
N PHE A 210 -18.30 -7.47 -8.80
CA PHE A 210 -18.82 -8.47 -7.87
C PHE A 210 -17.98 -8.52 -6.58
N ILE A 211 -16.65 -8.68 -6.70
CA ILE A 211 -15.73 -8.75 -5.55
C ILE A 211 -15.84 -7.48 -4.68
N VAL A 212 -15.91 -6.30 -5.30
CA VAL A 212 -16.10 -5.04 -4.58
C VAL A 212 -17.47 -4.99 -3.90
N ASN A 213 -18.56 -5.23 -4.62
CA ASN A 213 -19.92 -5.17 -4.05
C ASN A 213 -20.13 -6.10 -2.85
N MET A 214 -19.49 -7.27 -2.81
CA MET A 214 -19.58 -8.20 -1.69
C MET A 214 -18.69 -7.82 -0.50
N THR A 215 -17.74 -6.90 -0.66
CA THR A 215 -16.79 -6.45 0.38
C THR A 215 -17.07 -5.04 0.90
N THR A 216 -18.27 -4.51 0.62
CA THR A 216 -18.72 -3.20 1.09
C THR A 216 -18.79 -3.10 2.62
N GLU A 217 -18.84 -1.88 3.13
CA GLU A 217 -18.71 -1.60 4.56
C GLU A 217 -19.73 -2.33 5.44
N PHE A 218 -20.96 -2.51 4.97
CA PHE A 218 -22.01 -3.20 5.72
C PHE A 218 -21.96 -4.73 5.61
N LYS A 219 -21.18 -5.26 4.67
CA LYS A 219 -21.05 -6.69 4.39
C LYS A 219 -19.79 -7.30 5.03
N ARG A 220 -18.75 -6.50 5.21
CA ARG A 220 -17.46 -6.94 5.75
C ARG A 220 -17.48 -7.14 7.27
N VAL A 221 -16.69 -8.09 7.74
CA VAL A 221 -16.48 -8.37 9.16
C VAL A 221 -15.77 -7.18 9.82
N TYR A 222 -16.42 -6.54 10.79
CA TYR A 222 -15.94 -5.30 11.40
C TYR A 222 -14.59 -5.45 12.13
N GLU A 223 -14.36 -6.59 12.77
CA GLU A 223 -13.13 -6.92 13.49
C GLU A 223 -11.91 -6.97 12.57
N ILE A 224 -12.13 -7.15 11.27
CA ILE A 224 -11.08 -7.08 10.27
C ILE A 224 -10.87 -5.60 9.93
N SER A 225 -9.72 -5.08 10.38
CA SER A 225 -9.32 -3.68 10.18
C SER A 225 -8.98 -3.32 8.74
N SER A 226 -9.05 -4.28 7.80
CA SER A 226 -8.82 -4.06 6.38
C SER A 226 -9.98 -3.28 5.74
N ARG A 227 -9.64 -2.46 4.75
CA ARG A 227 -10.49 -1.49 4.06
C ARG A 227 -10.21 -1.55 2.56
N TYR A 228 -10.98 -0.84 1.75
CA TYR A 228 -10.62 -0.73 0.34
C TYR A 228 -9.28 -0.02 0.15
N PRO A 229 -8.45 -0.46 -0.80
CA PRO A 229 -8.71 -1.56 -1.74
C PRO A 229 -8.26 -2.95 -1.21
N ASP A 230 -7.55 -3.02 -0.07
CA ASP A 230 -6.90 -4.24 0.39
C ASP A 230 -7.87 -5.41 0.61
N ILE A 231 -9.04 -5.17 1.22
CA ILE A 231 -10.02 -6.24 1.48
C ILE A 231 -10.47 -6.94 0.19
N ALA A 232 -10.66 -6.20 -0.90
CA ALA A 232 -11.04 -6.73 -2.21
C ALA A 232 -9.84 -7.39 -2.91
N LEU A 233 -8.64 -6.79 -2.78
CA LEU A 233 -7.39 -7.37 -3.28
C LEU A 233 -7.07 -8.71 -2.63
N VAL A 234 -7.41 -8.93 -1.36
CA VAL A 234 -7.27 -10.24 -0.69
C VAL A 234 -8.05 -11.31 -1.43
N ILE A 235 -9.33 -11.05 -1.76
CA ILE A 235 -10.17 -12.01 -2.49
C ILE A 235 -9.61 -12.23 -3.90
N LEU A 236 -9.25 -11.16 -4.62
CA LEU A 236 -8.66 -11.29 -5.95
C LEU A 236 -7.38 -12.15 -5.92
N ARG A 237 -6.45 -11.90 -4.99
CA ARG A 237 -5.23 -12.71 -4.81
C ARG A 237 -5.57 -14.16 -4.51
N GLN A 238 -6.62 -14.43 -3.72
CA GLN A 238 -7.06 -15.79 -3.42
C GLN A 238 -7.54 -16.53 -4.69
N CYS A 239 -8.15 -15.84 -5.66
CA CYS A 239 -8.51 -16.45 -6.95
C CYS A 239 -7.27 -17.03 -7.67
N PHE A 240 -6.17 -16.26 -7.70
CA PHE A 240 -4.89 -16.71 -8.26
C PHE A 240 -4.31 -17.88 -7.46
N SER A 241 -4.30 -17.79 -6.12
CA SER A 241 -3.84 -18.87 -5.26
C SER A 241 -4.60 -20.17 -5.48
N ASN A 242 -5.92 -20.11 -5.66
CA ASN A 242 -6.75 -21.28 -5.95
C ASN A 242 -6.38 -21.93 -7.30
N ALA A 243 -6.16 -21.12 -8.34
CA ALA A 243 -5.73 -21.63 -9.64
C ALA A 243 -4.34 -22.28 -9.58
N ILE A 244 -3.38 -21.67 -8.86
CA ILE A 244 -2.05 -22.23 -8.63
C ILE A 244 -2.14 -23.55 -7.88
N TYR A 245 -2.94 -23.61 -6.81
CA TYR A 245 -3.14 -24.83 -6.03
C TYR A 245 -3.67 -26.00 -6.88
N GLU A 246 -4.54 -25.70 -7.84
CA GLU A 246 -5.07 -26.67 -8.80
C GLU A 246 -4.15 -26.90 -10.02
N ASN A 247 -2.91 -26.39 -10.00
CA ASN A 247 -1.92 -26.45 -11.08
C ASN A 247 -2.43 -25.89 -12.42
N ARG A 248 -3.32 -24.90 -12.39
CA ARG A 248 -3.83 -24.22 -13.58
C ARG A 248 -2.97 -23.02 -13.93
N ARG A 249 -2.91 -22.73 -15.24
CA ARG A 249 -2.31 -21.50 -15.78
C ARG A 249 -3.33 -20.38 -15.98
N THR A 250 -4.62 -20.66 -15.77
CA THR A 250 -5.73 -19.75 -15.99
C THR A 250 -6.72 -19.85 -14.84
N ILE A 251 -7.27 -18.71 -14.40
CA ILE A 251 -8.39 -18.65 -13.47
C ILE A 251 -9.68 -19.00 -14.21
N ASN A 252 -10.52 -19.88 -13.64
CA ASN A 252 -11.90 -20.09 -14.07
C ASN A 252 -12.90 -19.61 -13.00
N LEU A 253 -14.20 -19.67 -13.29
CA LEU A 253 -15.22 -19.16 -12.37
C LEU A 253 -15.30 -19.97 -11.06
N LYS A 254 -14.92 -21.25 -11.07
CA LYS A 254 -14.78 -22.06 -9.85
C LYS A 254 -13.71 -21.50 -8.92
N ASN A 255 -12.55 -21.10 -9.45
CA ASN A 255 -11.48 -20.52 -8.61
C ASN A 255 -11.92 -19.23 -7.91
N ILE A 256 -12.75 -18.42 -8.58
CA ILE A 256 -13.34 -17.19 -8.04
C ILE A 256 -14.41 -17.53 -6.99
N TYR A 257 -15.32 -18.45 -7.32
CA TYR A 257 -16.34 -18.94 -6.39
C TYR A 257 -15.73 -19.49 -5.10
N ASP A 258 -14.66 -20.28 -5.19
CA ASP A 258 -13.98 -20.84 -4.03
C ASP A 258 -13.27 -19.75 -3.20
N ALA A 259 -12.75 -18.70 -3.84
CA ALA A 259 -12.15 -17.57 -3.13
C ALA A 259 -13.20 -16.79 -2.33
N ILE A 260 -14.41 -16.62 -2.90
CA ILE A 260 -15.57 -16.02 -2.23
C ILE A 260 -16.02 -16.90 -1.06
N LYS A 261 -16.18 -18.21 -1.31
CA LYS A 261 -16.65 -19.19 -0.32
C LYS A 261 -15.75 -19.30 0.91
N THR A 262 -14.44 -19.11 0.74
CA THR A 262 -13.45 -19.31 1.80
C THR A 262 -12.97 -18.01 2.47
N THR A 263 -13.44 -16.85 1.99
CA THR A 263 -13.02 -15.58 2.57
C THR A 263 -13.50 -15.42 4.01
N LYS A 264 -12.63 -14.88 4.85
CA LYS A 264 -12.99 -14.46 6.22
C LYS A 264 -13.33 -12.97 6.29
N ALA A 265 -13.18 -12.24 5.18
CA ALA A 265 -13.35 -10.80 5.10
C ALA A 265 -14.83 -10.35 5.21
N VAL A 266 -15.76 -11.26 4.94
CA VAL A 266 -17.20 -11.00 4.78
C VAL A 266 -17.98 -11.93 5.71
N TYR A 267 -19.13 -11.46 6.23
CA TYR A 267 -19.94 -12.28 7.13
C TYR A 267 -20.45 -13.56 6.45
N PRO A 268 -20.52 -14.71 7.15
CA PRO A 268 -20.90 -15.99 6.53
C PRO A 268 -22.29 -16.00 5.88
N ASP A 269 -23.27 -15.29 6.46
CA ASP A 269 -24.62 -15.18 5.91
C ASP A 269 -24.66 -14.33 4.64
N VAL A 270 -23.80 -13.32 4.55
CA VAL A 270 -23.59 -12.54 3.33
C VAL A 270 -22.94 -13.43 2.27
N ILE A 271 -21.86 -14.15 2.59
CA ILE A 271 -21.21 -15.08 1.65
C ILE A 271 -22.23 -16.06 1.07
N ALA A 272 -23.09 -16.67 1.89
CA ALA A 272 -24.11 -17.60 1.42
C ALA A 272 -25.06 -16.97 0.37
N LYS A 273 -25.46 -15.70 0.56
CA LYS A 273 -26.31 -14.97 -0.40
C LYS A 273 -25.54 -14.62 -1.67
N GLU A 274 -24.32 -14.10 -1.52
CA GLU A 274 -23.46 -13.69 -2.64
C GLU A 274 -23.09 -14.90 -3.53
N LEU A 275 -22.88 -16.09 -2.97
CA LEU A 275 -22.62 -17.30 -3.77
C LEU A 275 -23.81 -17.69 -4.66
N ILE A 276 -25.05 -17.48 -4.19
CA ILE A 276 -26.25 -17.70 -5.02
C ILE A 276 -26.31 -16.65 -6.13
N GLU A 277 -26.10 -15.38 -5.77
CA GLU A 277 -26.09 -14.27 -6.72
C GLU A 277 -25.00 -14.44 -7.79
N PHE A 278 -23.81 -14.93 -7.40
CA PHE A 278 -22.72 -15.25 -8.32
C PHE A 278 -23.14 -16.26 -9.39
N LYS A 279 -23.82 -17.34 -9.00
CA LYS A 279 -24.30 -18.36 -9.95
C LYS A 279 -25.29 -17.79 -10.97
N GLU A 280 -26.15 -16.87 -10.55
CA GLU A 280 -27.10 -16.21 -11.45
C GLU A 280 -26.43 -15.17 -12.34
N ILE A 281 -25.56 -14.32 -11.79
CA ILE A 281 -24.83 -13.28 -12.52
C ILE A 281 -23.94 -13.88 -13.61
N PHE A 282 -23.24 -14.97 -13.31
CA PHE A 282 -22.28 -15.60 -14.24
C PHE A 282 -22.82 -16.88 -14.90
N LYS A 283 -24.15 -17.05 -14.95
CA LYS A 283 -24.80 -18.27 -15.45
C LYS A 283 -24.39 -18.66 -16.87
N ASP A 284 -24.31 -17.67 -17.76
CA ASP A 284 -23.97 -17.91 -19.16
C ASP A 284 -22.49 -18.30 -19.30
N GLU A 285 -21.61 -17.60 -18.59
CA GLU A 285 -20.19 -17.89 -18.55
C GLU A 285 -19.91 -19.28 -17.92
N LEU A 286 -20.61 -19.65 -16.85
CA LEU A 286 -20.54 -20.99 -16.23
C LEU A 286 -20.94 -22.09 -17.21
N LYS A 287 -22.01 -21.86 -17.99
CA LYS A 287 -22.47 -22.80 -19.01
C LYS A 287 -21.44 -22.95 -20.15
N ILE A 288 -20.79 -21.86 -20.55
CA ILE A 288 -19.74 -21.86 -21.57
C ILE A 288 -18.52 -22.64 -21.08
N GLU A 289 -18.11 -22.47 -19.82
CA GLU A 289 -16.98 -23.21 -19.23
C GLU A 289 -17.28 -24.70 -18.96
N GLY A 290 -18.56 -25.08 -18.90
CA GLY A 290 -18.96 -26.40 -18.39
C GLY A 290 -18.65 -26.59 -16.90
N THR A 291 -18.53 -25.49 -16.15
CA THR A 291 -18.19 -25.49 -14.72
C THR A 291 -19.46 -25.72 -13.90
N ILE A 292 -19.45 -26.76 -13.06
CA ILE A 292 -20.50 -27.02 -12.07
C ILE A 292 -20.01 -26.55 -10.71
N LEU A 293 -20.81 -25.70 -10.05
CA LEU A 293 -20.52 -25.17 -8.73
C LEU A 293 -21.45 -25.81 -7.69
N ASP A 294 -20.85 -26.32 -6.61
CA ASP A 294 -21.56 -26.87 -5.43
C ASP A 294 -22.54 -25.87 -4.82
#